data_AF-A0A0D9VUC0-F1
#
_entry.id   AF-A0A0D9VUC0-F1
#
_cell.length_a   1.000
_cell.length_b   1.000
_cell.length_c   1.000
_cell.angle_alpha   90.00
_cell.angle_beta   90.00
_cell.angle_gamma   90.00
#
_symmetry.space_group_name_H-M   'P 1'
#
loop_
_entity.id
_entity.type
_entity.pdbx_description
1 polymer ?
#
loop_
_entity_poly.entity_id
_entity_poly.type
_entity_poly.pdbx_seq_one_letter_code
_entity_poly.pdbx_strand_id
1 'polypeptide(L)'
;MAIPPRIAGGGGRKPRMPPLPPARTLLTSVAAAAALAILCFLSSSSSSSSRTSSLRGSWGSATAKGGEKYLYWGGRVDCPGKHCSTCAGLGHQESSLRCALEEALFLGRTFVMPSRMCLSSVHNTKGILHSSNSTSEQRWEENSCSMDSLYDIDLISKTVPVILDNSKTWHHIISRSMKSDEGGVAHVQGIGRTELKENPLYSKALLINRTASPLAWFMECKDRKSRSSVMLSYTFLPSMPAKKLRNAANKMKQILGDYDAIHVRRGDLLKNRRDRFGVERSLHPHLDRDTRPEFIKKRIAKWIPPGRTLFIASNERTPGFFSPLSDKYKLAYSSNFSSILESIIENNYQLFMVERLMMRGAKTFVKTMREFDNDLTLCDDPKKNTKVWQIPVYTDD
;
A
#
# COMPACT_ATOMS: atom_id res chain seq x y z
N MET A 1 -50.14 -32.91 -54.98
CA MET A 1 -50.77 -31.58 -55.08
C MET A 1 -50.13 -30.70 -53.99
N ALA A 2 -49.44 -29.59 -54.21
CA ALA A 2 -48.95 -28.87 -55.37
C ALA A 2 -47.71 -28.07 -54.91
N ILE A 3 -46.74 -27.88 -55.82
CA ILE A 3 -45.60 -26.96 -55.71
C ILE A 3 -45.98 -25.64 -56.46
N PRO A 4 -45.13 -24.58 -56.50
CA PRO A 4 -45.01 -23.35 -55.69
C PRO A 4 -45.55 -22.08 -56.43
N PRO A 5 -45.31 -20.81 -55.96
CA PRO A 5 -44.20 -19.96 -56.50
C PRO A 5 -43.65 -18.86 -55.51
N ARG A 6 -42.33 -18.58 -55.47
CA ARG A 6 -41.46 -17.55 -56.16
C ARG A 6 -41.39 -16.09 -55.61
N ILE A 7 -40.14 -15.72 -55.27
CA ILE A 7 -39.31 -14.54 -55.66
C ILE A 7 -39.67 -13.12 -55.17
N ALA A 8 -38.72 -12.51 -54.44
CA ALA A 8 -38.11 -11.19 -54.71
C ALA A 8 -36.77 -11.09 -53.93
N GLY A 9 -35.60 -11.01 -54.59
CA GLY A 9 -34.89 -9.74 -54.87
C GLY A 9 -34.11 -9.27 -53.64
N GLY A 10 -32.80 -9.49 -53.48
CA GLY A 10 -31.74 -8.85 -54.26
C GLY A 10 -31.34 -7.51 -53.63
N GLY A 11 -30.21 -7.44 -52.90
CA GLY A 11 -29.67 -6.15 -52.45
C GLY A 11 -28.73 -6.19 -51.24
N GLY A 12 -27.54 -6.78 -51.38
CA GLY A 12 -26.46 -6.62 -50.41
C GLY A 12 -25.96 -5.17 -50.39
N ARG A 13 -26.10 -4.47 -49.26
CA ARG A 13 -25.50 -3.15 -49.02
C ARG A 13 -24.00 -3.33 -48.74
N LYS A 14 -23.14 -2.88 -49.67
CA LYS A 14 -21.72 -2.60 -49.38
C LYS A 14 -21.62 -1.39 -48.44
N PRO A 15 -20.70 -1.37 -47.45
CA PRO A 15 -20.42 -0.18 -46.66
C PRO A 15 -19.74 0.88 -47.54
N ARG A 16 -20.27 2.12 -47.52
CA ARG A 16 -19.63 3.30 -48.12
C ARG A 16 -18.37 3.65 -47.32
N MET A 17 -17.20 3.59 -47.95
CA MET A 17 -16.01 4.25 -47.44
C MET A 17 -16.13 5.78 -47.62
N PRO A 18 -15.68 6.59 -46.66
CA PRO A 18 -15.62 8.05 -46.81
C PRO A 18 -14.56 8.45 -47.86
N PRO A 19 -14.73 9.59 -48.53
CA PRO A 19 -13.80 10.03 -49.58
C PRO A 19 -12.43 10.37 -48.99
N LEU A 20 -11.36 9.93 -49.67
CA LEU A 20 -9.99 10.35 -49.36
C LEU A 20 -9.83 11.87 -49.58
N PRO A 21 -9.08 12.57 -48.71
CA PRO A 21 -8.83 14.00 -48.88
C PRO A 21 -7.92 14.25 -50.09
N PRO A 22 -8.05 15.41 -50.75
CA PRO A 22 -7.23 15.74 -51.92
C PRO A 22 -5.74 15.81 -51.55
N ALA A 23 -4.87 15.34 -52.46
CA ALA A 23 -3.42 15.19 -52.28
C ALA A 23 -2.69 16.46 -51.80
N ARG A 24 -3.29 17.65 -51.97
CA ARG A 24 -2.74 18.93 -51.49
C ARG A 24 -2.77 19.09 -49.96
N THR A 25 -3.65 18.37 -49.26
CA THR A 25 -3.75 18.39 -47.79
C THR A 25 -2.75 17.46 -47.10
N LEU A 26 -2.14 16.52 -47.84
CA LEU A 26 -1.11 15.61 -47.31
C LEU A 26 0.29 16.23 -47.37
N LEU A 27 0.56 17.07 -48.38
CA LEU A 27 1.86 17.76 -48.50
C LEU A 27 2.06 18.86 -47.46
N THR A 28 0.99 19.55 -47.03
CA THR A 28 1.09 20.60 -46.01
C THR A 28 1.27 20.04 -44.60
N SER A 29 0.69 18.87 -44.29
CA SER A 29 0.85 18.21 -42.99
C SER A 29 2.23 17.57 -42.81
N VAL A 30 2.81 17.00 -43.88
CA VAL A 30 4.18 16.46 -43.87
C VAL A 30 5.22 17.58 -43.75
N ALA A 31 5.01 18.73 -44.42
CA ALA A 31 5.91 19.89 -44.30
C ALA A 31 5.90 20.51 -42.89
N ALA A 32 4.73 20.58 -42.24
CA ALA A 32 4.61 21.09 -40.87
C ALA A 32 5.28 20.16 -39.83
N ALA A 33 5.16 18.84 -39.99
CA ALA A 33 5.82 17.86 -39.12
C ALA A 33 7.34 17.86 -39.28
N ALA A 34 7.85 18.05 -40.51
CA ALA A 34 9.29 18.17 -40.77
C ALA A 34 9.89 19.45 -40.18
N ALA A 35 9.17 20.59 -40.26
CA ALA A 35 9.63 21.85 -39.67
C ALA A 35 9.70 21.81 -38.13
N LEU A 36 8.74 21.16 -37.47
CA LEU A 36 8.75 20.96 -36.02
C LEU A 36 9.89 20.02 -35.57
N ALA A 37 10.19 18.97 -36.33
CA ALA A 37 11.32 18.09 -36.04
C ALA A 37 12.67 18.82 -36.17
N ILE A 38 12.84 19.69 -37.18
CA ILE A 38 14.06 20.49 -37.37
C ILE A 38 14.25 21.51 -36.24
N LEU A 39 13.17 22.15 -35.76
CA LEU A 39 13.21 23.04 -34.59
C LEU A 39 13.58 22.32 -33.28
N CYS A 40 13.14 21.07 -33.09
CA CYS A 40 13.54 20.25 -31.95
C CYS A 40 15.01 19.80 -32.03
N PHE A 41 15.52 19.51 -33.24
CA PHE A 41 16.93 19.13 -33.42
C PHE A 41 17.89 20.33 -33.28
N LEU A 42 17.50 21.52 -33.74
CA LEU A 42 18.32 22.74 -33.59
C LEU A 42 18.33 23.28 -32.14
N SER A 43 17.32 22.96 -31.34
CA SER A 43 17.30 23.28 -29.90
C SER A 43 18.13 22.32 -29.05
N SER A 44 18.58 21.19 -29.63
CA SER A 44 19.27 20.12 -28.91
C SER A 44 20.80 20.13 -29.12
N SER A 45 21.34 21.10 -29.86
CA SER A 45 22.76 21.22 -30.15
C SER A 45 23.33 22.51 -29.59
N SER A 46 23.51 22.55 -28.27
CA SER A 46 24.44 23.46 -27.60
C SER A 46 25.06 22.71 -26.43
N SER A 47 26.21 22.13 -26.73
CA SER A 47 27.02 21.28 -25.86
C SER A 47 27.58 22.06 -24.68
N SER A 48 27.38 21.49 -23.49
CA SER A 48 28.40 21.32 -22.44
C SER A 48 29.44 22.43 -22.24
N SER A 49 29.19 23.27 -21.25
CA SER A 49 30.27 23.85 -20.42
C SER A 49 29.95 23.59 -18.96
N SER A 50 30.90 22.93 -18.30
CA SER A 50 30.94 22.52 -16.91
C SER A 50 30.67 23.68 -15.94
N ARG A 51 29.57 23.58 -15.19
CA ARG A 51 29.48 24.11 -13.82
C ARG A 51 28.79 23.09 -12.94
N THR A 52 29.59 22.44 -12.12
CA THR A 52 29.16 21.65 -10.96
C THR A 52 28.47 22.56 -9.95
N SER A 53 27.20 22.88 -10.16
CA SER A 53 26.34 23.38 -9.09
C SER A 53 25.83 22.17 -8.31
N SER A 54 26.52 21.86 -7.21
CA SER A 54 25.99 21.00 -6.18
C SER A 54 24.66 21.58 -5.67
N LEU A 55 23.53 21.08 -6.17
CA LEU A 55 22.23 21.23 -5.53
C LEU A 55 22.18 20.31 -4.30
N ARG A 56 23.01 20.67 -3.33
CA ARG A 56 22.88 20.26 -1.95
C ARG A 56 21.67 21.04 -1.45
N GLY A 57 20.50 20.40 -1.46
CA GLY A 57 19.30 20.92 -0.83
C GLY A 57 19.57 21.12 0.66
N SER A 58 20.05 22.31 1.00
CA SER A 58 20.25 22.78 2.35
C SER A 58 18.88 22.97 2.97
N TRP A 59 18.37 21.94 3.65
CA TRP A 59 17.40 22.14 4.73
C TRP A 59 18.19 22.46 6.00
N GLY A 60 18.91 23.59 5.94
CA GLY A 60 19.38 24.28 7.12
C GLY A 60 18.20 24.98 7.76
N SER A 61 17.94 24.66 9.03
CA SER A 61 17.23 25.48 10.03
C SER A 61 16.16 26.42 9.44
N ALA A 62 15.00 25.86 9.09
CA ALA A 62 13.83 26.67 8.78
C ALA A 62 13.31 27.30 10.08
N THR A 63 13.73 28.54 10.32
CA THR A 63 13.02 29.47 11.17
C THR A 63 11.57 29.55 10.71
N ALA A 64 10.65 29.31 11.65
CA ALA A 64 9.21 29.27 11.43
C ALA A 64 8.71 30.57 10.74
N LYS A 65 8.53 30.53 9.42
CA LYS A 65 7.80 31.59 8.71
C LYS A 65 6.30 31.40 8.98
N GLY A 66 5.66 32.45 9.50
CA GLY A 66 4.24 32.47 9.83
C GLY A 66 3.39 32.03 8.63
N GLY A 67 2.63 30.95 8.80
CA GLY A 67 1.78 30.37 7.75
C GLY A 67 1.56 28.86 7.90
N GLU A 68 2.47 28.16 8.59
CA GLU A 68 2.33 26.72 8.81
C GLU A 68 1.28 26.39 9.87
N LYS A 69 0.35 25.52 9.48
CA LYS A 69 -0.76 25.02 10.28
C LYS A 69 -0.65 23.50 10.38
N TYR A 70 -1.02 22.95 11.54
CA TYR A 70 -0.76 21.55 11.86
C TYR A 70 -2.05 20.78 12.10
N LEU A 71 -2.01 19.49 11.80
CA LEU A 71 -3.05 18.51 12.10
C LEU A 71 -2.41 17.36 12.90
N TYR A 72 -2.95 17.10 14.10
CA TYR A 72 -2.49 16.05 14.99
C TYR A 72 -3.63 15.13 15.37
N TRP A 73 -3.40 13.82 15.27
CA TRP A 73 -4.41 12.78 15.53
C TRP A 73 -4.12 11.96 16.81
N GLY A 74 -3.05 12.30 17.53
CA GLY A 74 -2.55 11.53 18.67
C GLY A 74 -1.25 10.80 18.35
N GLY A 75 -0.49 10.45 19.40
CA GLY A 75 0.85 9.86 19.28
C GLY A 75 0.86 8.35 19.01
N ARG A 76 -0.31 7.75 18.79
CA ARG A 76 -0.48 6.33 18.48
C ARG A 76 -1.58 6.16 17.45
N VAL A 77 -1.26 5.51 16.33
CA VAL A 77 -2.24 5.20 15.28
C VAL A 77 -3.38 4.39 15.88
N ASP A 78 -4.63 4.77 15.59
CA ASP A 78 -5.85 4.17 16.15
C ASP A 78 -6.02 4.32 17.66
N CYS A 79 -5.43 5.36 18.26
CA CYS A 79 -5.76 5.82 19.61
C CYS A 79 -6.45 7.20 19.56
N PRO A 80 -7.56 7.41 20.30
CA PRO A 80 -8.38 6.37 20.94
C PRO A 80 -8.99 5.43 19.89
N GLY A 81 -9.12 4.15 20.20
CA GLY A 81 -9.62 3.16 19.25
C GLY A 81 -9.61 1.73 19.76
N LYS A 82 -10.30 0.81 19.07
CA LYS A 82 -10.43 -0.61 19.47
C LYS A 82 -9.07 -1.30 19.67
N HIS A 83 -8.07 -0.88 18.90
CA HIS A 83 -6.75 -1.49 18.90
C HIS A 83 -5.69 -0.67 19.64
N CYS A 84 -6.09 0.35 20.42
CA CYS A 84 -5.15 1.22 21.12
C CYS A 84 -4.26 0.46 22.13
N SER A 85 -4.78 -0.61 22.76
CA SER A 85 -4.03 -1.45 23.71
C SER A 85 -3.46 -2.75 23.13
N THR A 86 -4.00 -3.25 22.01
CA THR A 86 -3.68 -4.59 21.46
C THR A 86 -2.97 -4.57 20.12
N CYS A 87 -2.94 -3.42 19.46
CA CYS A 87 -2.26 -3.13 18.20
C CYS A 87 -2.73 -3.98 17.00
N ALA A 88 -3.26 -3.29 15.99
CA ALA A 88 -3.68 -3.93 14.75
C ALA A 88 -2.48 -4.29 13.87
N GLY A 89 -2.66 -5.21 12.91
CA GLY A 89 -1.62 -5.52 11.92
C GLY A 89 -1.25 -4.32 11.05
N LEU A 90 -0.06 -4.32 10.44
CA LEU A 90 0.49 -3.19 9.68
C LEU A 90 -0.49 -2.64 8.63
N GLY A 91 -1.16 -3.50 7.85
CA GLY A 91 -2.10 -3.06 6.83
C GLY A 91 -3.32 -2.30 7.37
N HIS A 92 -3.74 -2.57 8.62
CA HIS A 92 -4.80 -1.80 9.28
C HIS A 92 -4.28 -0.42 9.68
N GLN A 93 -3.13 -0.39 10.35
CA GLN A 93 -2.49 0.87 10.77
C GLN A 93 -2.12 1.74 9.57
N GLU A 94 -1.69 1.16 8.44
CA GLU A 94 -1.48 1.89 7.18
C GLU A 94 -2.77 2.52 6.66
N SER A 95 -3.92 1.85 6.79
CA SER A 95 -5.21 2.40 6.39
C SER A 95 -5.60 3.62 7.21
N SER A 96 -5.29 3.58 8.51
CA SER A 96 -5.50 4.66 9.48
C SER A 96 -4.54 5.83 9.27
N LEU A 97 -3.26 5.55 9.12
CA LEU A 97 -2.24 6.55 8.87
C LEU A 97 -2.49 7.28 7.54
N ARG A 98 -2.86 6.53 6.49
CA ARG A 98 -3.23 7.13 5.21
C ARG A 98 -4.45 8.04 5.34
N CYS A 99 -5.46 7.66 6.12
CA CYS A 99 -6.63 8.53 6.35
C CYS A 99 -6.23 9.87 6.97
N ALA A 100 -5.36 9.86 7.99
CA ALA A 100 -4.87 11.09 8.60
C ALA A 100 -4.03 11.94 7.64
N LEU A 101 -3.20 11.30 6.81
CA LEU A 101 -2.43 11.97 5.75
C LEU A 101 -3.34 12.61 4.68
N GLU A 102 -4.41 11.92 4.27
CA GLU A 102 -5.38 12.45 3.32
C GLU A 102 -6.12 13.67 3.87
N GLU A 103 -6.48 13.66 5.15
CA GLU A 103 -7.10 14.82 5.78
C GLU A 103 -6.13 16.00 5.87
N ALA A 104 -4.87 15.76 6.26
CA ALA A 104 -3.84 16.80 6.27
C ALA A 104 -3.66 17.43 4.88
N LEU A 105 -3.59 16.59 3.84
CA LEU A 105 -3.51 17.02 2.46
C LEU A 105 -4.74 17.83 2.02
N PHE A 106 -5.94 17.38 2.39
CA PHE A 106 -7.20 18.08 2.08
C PHE A 106 -7.29 19.46 2.73
N LEU A 107 -6.81 19.57 3.96
CA LEU A 107 -6.81 20.79 4.77
C LEU A 107 -5.63 21.71 4.45
N GLY A 108 -4.63 21.26 3.68
CA GLY A 108 -3.41 22.02 3.42
C GLY A 108 -2.58 22.25 4.69
N ARG A 109 -2.49 21.23 5.56
CA ARG A 109 -1.81 21.29 6.85
C ARG A 109 -0.64 20.31 6.90
N THR A 110 0.37 20.63 7.70
CA THR A 110 1.45 19.70 8.04
C THR A 110 0.90 18.66 9.02
N PHE A 111 1.03 17.39 8.65
CA PHE A 111 0.63 16.29 9.51
C PHE A 111 1.70 16.03 10.57
N VAL A 112 1.27 16.01 11.84
CA VAL A 112 2.11 15.60 12.96
C VAL A 112 1.93 14.10 13.12
N MET A 113 2.85 13.35 12.52
CA MET A 113 2.83 11.90 12.46
C MET A 113 3.37 11.28 13.76
N PRO A 114 2.77 10.20 14.27
CA PRO A 114 3.35 9.41 15.36
C PRO A 114 4.80 9.02 15.05
N SER A 115 5.72 9.28 15.97
CA SER A 115 7.12 8.86 15.85
C SER A 115 7.32 7.35 16.00
N ARG A 116 6.28 6.63 16.44
CA ARG A 116 6.30 5.19 16.66
C ARG A 116 5.08 4.51 16.04
N MET A 117 5.27 3.30 15.55
CA MET A 117 4.23 2.41 15.02
C MET A 117 4.12 1.18 15.92
N CYS A 118 2.90 0.79 16.28
CA CYS A 118 2.74 -0.37 17.15
C CYS A 118 3.00 -1.70 16.42
N LEU A 119 3.59 -2.66 17.10
CA LEU A 119 3.87 -4.01 16.62
C LEU A 119 2.81 -4.97 17.18
N SER A 120 1.93 -5.46 16.31
CA SER A 120 0.94 -6.46 16.69
C SER A 120 1.60 -7.78 17.11
N SER A 121 1.27 -8.27 18.32
CA SER A 121 1.81 -9.52 18.87
C SER A 121 1.50 -10.74 18.00
N VAL A 122 0.33 -10.76 17.32
CA VAL A 122 -0.09 -11.80 16.37
C VAL A 122 0.88 -11.93 15.19
N HIS A 123 1.52 -10.84 14.81
CA HIS A 123 2.44 -10.76 13.68
C HIS A 123 3.90 -10.66 14.08
N ASN A 124 4.21 -10.48 15.37
CA ASN A 124 5.56 -10.19 15.86
C ASN A 124 5.99 -11.09 17.02
N THR A 125 5.51 -12.34 17.06
CA THR A 125 5.93 -13.33 18.07
C THR A 125 7.36 -13.80 17.79
N LYS A 126 8.36 -13.01 18.16
CA LYS A 126 9.68 -13.58 18.52
C LYS A 126 9.49 -14.26 19.87
N GLY A 127 9.95 -15.50 20.02
CA GLY A 127 9.83 -16.27 21.27
C GLY A 127 10.71 -15.70 22.39
N ILE A 128 10.42 -14.50 22.88
CA ILE A 128 11.14 -13.86 23.99
C ILE A 128 10.11 -13.36 25.01
N LEU A 129 10.03 -14.13 26.09
CA LEU A 129 9.67 -13.81 27.49
C LEU A 129 8.73 -12.62 27.72
N HIS A 130 7.49 -12.94 28.10
CA HIS A 130 6.59 -12.02 28.79
C HIS A 130 7.17 -11.64 30.16
N SER A 131 7.58 -10.37 30.34
CA SER A 131 7.67 -9.75 31.67
C SER A 131 6.30 -9.23 32.06
N SER A 132 5.69 -9.82 33.09
CA SER A 132 4.33 -9.49 33.55
C SER A 132 4.25 -8.20 34.38
N ASN A 133 5.35 -7.49 34.63
CA ASN A 133 5.42 -6.36 35.57
C ASN A 133 5.79 -4.98 34.98
N SER A 134 5.70 -4.79 33.66
CA SER A 134 5.99 -3.49 33.03
C SER A 134 4.79 -2.53 32.99
N THR A 135 5.05 -1.23 33.16
CA THR A 135 4.05 -0.15 33.01
C THR A 135 3.54 -0.05 31.56
N SER A 136 2.40 0.60 31.32
CA SER A 136 1.81 0.73 29.97
C SER A 136 2.74 1.42 28.96
N GLU A 137 3.60 2.34 29.41
CA GLU A 137 4.58 3.02 28.56
C GLU A 137 5.79 2.11 28.24
N GLN A 138 6.32 1.36 29.21
CA GLN A 138 7.37 0.38 28.96
C GLN A 138 6.92 -0.72 28.00
N ARG A 139 5.67 -1.20 28.14
CA ARG A 139 5.06 -2.13 27.19
C ARG A 139 4.92 -1.52 25.79
N TRP A 140 4.65 -0.22 25.68
CA TRP A 140 4.56 0.44 24.38
C TRP A 140 5.92 0.50 23.71
N GLU A 141 6.98 0.85 24.44
CA GLU A 141 8.34 0.92 23.89
C GLU A 141 8.82 -0.44 23.37
N GLU A 142 8.56 -1.52 24.10
CA GLU A 142 8.89 -2.90 23.70
C GLU A 142 8.04 -3.40 22.52
N ASN A 143 6.78 -2.95 22.42
CA ASN A 143 5.83 -3.39 21.39
C ASN A 143 5.61 -2.35 20.29
N SER A 144 6.57 -1.48 20.02
CA SER A 144 6.53 -0.54 18.91
C SER A 144 7.90 -0.37 18.27
N CYS A 145 7.93 0.12 17.04
CA CYS A 145 9.16 0.51 16.36
C CYS A 145 9.07 1.97 15.93
N SER A 146 10.22 2.60 15.68
CA SER A 146 10.24 3.97 15.19
C SER A 146 9.64 4.05 13.78
N MET A 147 8.87 5.10 13.52
CA MET A 147 8.17 5.29 12.23
C MET A 147 9.16 5.40 11.07
N ASP A 148 10.30 6.03 11.29
CA ASP A 148 11.41 6.18 10.34
C ASP A 148 12.19 4.88 10.08
N SER A 149 12.06 3.87 10.94
CA SER A 149 12.59 2.52 10.66
C SER A 149 11.76 1.77 9.62
N LEU A 150 10.47 2.12 9.48
CA LEU A 150 9.53 1.53 8.54
C LEU A 150 9.41 2.37 7.27
N TYR A 151 9.24 3.69 7.40
CA TYR A 151 8.91 4.59 6.30
C TYR A 151 9.96 5.66 6.10
N ASP A 152 10.10 6.10 4.85
CA ASP A 152 10.92 7.24 4.48
C ASP A 152 10.10 8.52 4.61
N ILE A 153 10.27 9.22 5.73
CA ILE A 153 9.50 10.43 6.08
C ILE A 153 9.74 11.54 5.06
N ASP A 154 10.97 11.71 4.58
CA ASP A 154 11.29 12.71 3.56
C ASP A 154 10.58 12.40 2.23
N LEU A 155 10.50 11.12 1.86
CA LEU A 155 9.79 10.69 0.66
C LEU A 155 8.28 10.90 0.79
N ILE A 156 7.68 10.65 1.96
CA ILE A 156 6.27 10.97 2.24
C ILE A 156 6.04 12.49 2.15
N SER A 157 6.96 13.27 2.73
CA SER A 157 6.91 14.74 2.78
C SER A 157 6.96 15.42 1.42
N LYS A 158 7.33 14.71 0.34
CA LYS A 158 7.18 15.20 -1.04
C LYS A 158 5.73 15.33 -1.49
N THR A 159 4.80 14.63 -0.85
CA THR A 159 3.36 14.62 -1.20
C THR A 159 2.52 15.28 -0.11
N VAL A 160 2.75 14.93 1.16
CA VAL A 160 2.03 15.48 2.30
C VAL A 160 3.07 15.97 3.30
N PRO A 161 3.13 17.27 3.65
CA PRO A 161 4.11 17.75 4.62
C PRO A 161 3.95 17.02 5.96
N VAL A 162 5.01 16.39 6.45
CA VAL A 162 5.00 15.60 7.69
C VAL A 162 6.14 16.04 8.60
N ILE A 163 5.84 16.13 9.90
CA ILE A 163 6.84 16.11 10.98
C ILE A 163 6.49 15.00 11.97
N LEU A 164 7.49 14.50 12.71
CA LEU A 164 7.24 13.53 13.77
C LEU A 164 6.87 14.23 15.09
N ASP A 165 6.04 13.58 15.90
CA ASP A 165 5.59 14.05 17.21
C ASP A 165 6.68 14.03 18.32
N ASN A 166 7.89 13.59 18.01
CA ASN A 166 9.07 13.70 18.86
C ASN A 166 10.10 14.72 18.33
N SER A 167 9.76 15.46 17.28
CA SER A 167 10.66 16.44 16.67
C SER A 167 10.78 17.71 17.51
N LYS A 168 11.95 18.36 17.45
CA LYS A 168 12.17 19.68 18.06
C LYS A 168 11.16 20.72 17.57
N THR A 169 10.80 20.64 16.28
CA THR A 169 9.78 21.48 15.66
C THR A 169 8.44 21.31 16.35
N TRP A 170 8.00 20.07 16.58
CA TRP A 170 6.74 19.81 17.30
C TRP A 170 6.75 20.35 18.73
N HIS A 171 7.84 20.13 19.47
CA HIS A 171 7.98 20.65 20.83
C HIS A 171 7.88 22.19 20.86
N HIS A 172 8.48 22.87 19.88
CA HIS A 172 8.37 24.32 19.74
C HIS A 172 6.92 24.75 19.45
N ILE A 173 6.22 24.07 18.54
CA ILE A 173 4.82 24.36 18.19
C ILE A 173 3.91 24.25 19.42
N ILE A 174 4.03 23.16 20.19
CA ILE A 174 3.27 22.97 21.43
C ILE A 174 3.58 24.06 22.46
N SER A 175 4.86 24.40 22.63
CA SER A 175 5.26 25.46 23.58
C SER A 175 4.69 26.83 23.21
N ARG A 176 4.53 27.11 21.91
CA ARG A 176 3.93 28.35 21.40
C ARG A 176 2.42 28.32 21.53
N SER A 177 1.79 27.20 21.17
CA SER A 177 0.33 27.08 21.20
C SER A 177 -0.26 27.19 22.60
N MET A 178 0.51 26.84 23.64
CA MET A 178 0.12 26.99 25.04
C MET A 178 0.28 28.41 25.59
N LYS A 179 0.96 29.32 24.87
CA LYS A 179 1.27 30.69 25.32
C LYS A 179 0.42 31.78 24.66
N SER A 180 -0.37 31.45 23.65
CA SER A 180 -1.18 32.42 22.91
C SER A 180 -2.68 32.22 23.20
N ASP A 181 -3.33 33.25 23.74
CA ASP A 181 -4.79 33.27 23.98
C ASP A 181 -5.61 33.38 22.68
N GLU A 182 -5.00 33.82 21.58
CA GLU A 182 -5.65 33.94 20.27
C GLU A 182 -5.15 32.86 19.29
N GLY A 183 -5.99 31.86 19.01
CA GLY A 183 -5.90 31.00 17.81
C GLY A 183 -4.99 29.76 17.88
N GLY A 184 -4.50 29.36 19.05
CA GLY A 184 -3.44 28.35 19.20
C GLY A 184 -3.83 26.90 18.87
N VAL A 185 -4.96 26.40 19.39
CA VAL A 185 -5.37 25.00 19.26
C VAL A 185 -6.89 24.87 19.16
N ALA A 186 -7.37 24.11 18.17
CA ALA A 186 -8.75 23.67 18.08
C ALA A 186 -8.84 22.17 18.38
N HIS A 187 -9.55 21.80 19.44
CA HIS A 187 -9.88 20.41 19.74
C HIS A 187 -11.15 20.02 19.00
N VAL A 188 -11.08 18.98 18.18
CA VAL A 188 -12.21 18.57 17.32
C VAL A 188 -12.51 17.09 17.47
N GLN A 189 -13.79 16.75 17.57
CA GLN A 189 -14.28 15.38 17.66
C GLN A 189 -15.59 15.26 16.87
N GLY A 190 -15.70 14.24 16.01
CA GLY A 190 -16.91 14.00 15.22
C GLY A 190 -17.17 15.02 14.09
N ILE A 191 -16.21 15.91 13.82
CA ILE A 191 -16.33 16.97 12.81
C ILE A 191 -15.78 16.48 11.46
N GLY A 192 -16.53 16.72 10.38
CA GLY A 192 -16.15 16.36 9.02
C GLY A 192 -15.07 17.27 8.44
N ARG A 193 -14.23 16.73 7.55
CA ARG A 193 -13.11 17.47 6.93
C ARG A 193 -13.54 18.75 6.18
N THR A 194 -14.73 18.77 5.59
CA THR A 194 -15.27 19.96 4.89
C THR A 194 -15.51 21.10 5.87
N GLU A 195 -16.14 20.80 7.01
CA GLU A 195 -16.39 21.79 8.07
C GLU A 195 -15.07 22.29 8.69
N LEU A 196 -14.10 21.40 8.90
CA LEU A 196 -12.75 21.80 9.35
C LEU A 196 -12.05 22.77 8.38
N LYS A 197 -12.38 22.70 7.09
CA LYS A 197 -11.81 23.55 6.05
C LYS A 197 -12.53 24.90 5.93
N GLU A 198 -13.85 24.90 6.06
CA GLU A 198 -14.69 26.07 5.78
C GLU A 198 -14.93 26.93 7.02
N ASN A 199 -15.11 26.33 8.21
CA ASN A 199 -15.40 27.07 9.43
C ASN A 199 -14.15 27.85 9.90
N PRO A 200 -14.22 29.21 10.01
CA PRO A 200 -13.10 30.04 10.45
C PRO A 200 -12.50 29.65 11.80
N LEU A 201 -13.30 29.06 12.70
CA LEU A 201 -12.84 28.57 13.99
C LEU A 201 -11.73 27.51 13.84
N TYR A 202 -11.89 26.60 12.88
CA TYR A 202 -10.95 25.50 12.63
C TYR A 202 -9.93 25.87 11.56
N SER A 203 -10.37 26.50 10.48
CA SER A 203 -9.51 26.78 9.33
C SER A 203 -8.39 27.77 9.66
N LYS A 204 -8.61 28.70 10.61
CA LYS A 204 -7.59 29.64 11.09
C LYS A 204 -6.73 29.11 12.23
N ALA A 205 -7.16 28.08 12.95
CA ALA A 205 -6.42 27.54 14.09
C ALA A 205 -5.01 27.07 13.68
N LEU A 206 -4.00 27.40 14.49
CA LEU A 206 -2.62 26.95 14.29
C LEU A 206 -2.55 25.42 14.33
N LEU A 207 -3.12 24.80 15.35
CA LEU A 207 -3.17 23.35 15.53
C LEU A 207 -4.62 22.86 15.55
N ILE A 208 -4.94 21.86 14.73
CA ILE A 208 -6.14 21.04 14.92
C ILE A 208 -5.70 19.77 15.67
N ASN A 209 -6.18 19.63 16.91
CA ASN A 209 -6.04 18.40 17.69
C ASN A 209 -7.30 17.56 17.47
N ARG A 210 -7.19 16.60 16.55
CA ARG A 210 -8.31 15.75 16.11
C ARG A 210 -8.38 14.50 16.95
N THR A 211 -9.52 14.33 17.62
CA THR A 211 -9.90 13.08 18.25
C THR A 211 -10.67 12.23 17.25
N ALA A 212 -10.08 11.09 16.90
CA ALA A 212 -10.68 10.12 15.99
C ALA A 212 -11.79 9.28 16.62
N SER A 213 -12.54 8.58 15.78
CA SER A 213 -13.52 7.57 16.16
C SER A 213 -12.93 6.55 17.14
N PRO A 214 -13.67 6.18 18.21
CA PRO A 214 -13.30 5.11 19.12
C PRO A 214 -13.14 3.72 18.47
N LEU A 215 -13.43 3.58 17.17
CA LEU A 215 -13.21 2.34 16.42
C LEU A 215 -11.81 2.29 15.80
N ALA A 216 -11.48 3.27 14.95
CA ALA A 216 -10.20 3.44 14.26
C ALA A 216 -10.18 4.81 13.57
N TRP A 217 -9.00 5.40 13.37
CA TRP A 217 -8.82 6.67 12.66
C TRP A 217 -9.46 6.64 11.28
N PHE A 218 -9.32 5.51 10.62
CA PHE A 218 -9.73 5.32 9.25
C PHE A 218 -11.25 5.45 9.03
N MET A 219 -12.04 5.40 10.12
CA MET A 219 -13.50 5.57 10.11
C MET A 219 -13.91 7.03 9.85
N GLU A 220 -13.03 7.98 10.15
CA GLU A 220 -13.24 9.41 9.89
C GLU A 220 -13.25 9.73 8.39
N CYS A 221 -12.44 9.00 7.61
CA CYS A 221 -12.43 9.11 6.16
C CYS A 221 -13.65 8.37 5.57
N LYS A 222 -14.77 9.11 5.42
CA LYS A 222 -15.97 8.65 4.72
C LYS A 222 -15.68 8.35 3.24
N ASP A 223 -16.49 7.49 2.63
CA ASP A 223 -16.45 7.10 1.20
C ASP A 223 -15.36 6.13 0.73
N ARG A 224 -14.87 5.24 1.60
CA ARG A 224 -13.97 4.12 1.20
C ARG A 224 -14.47 3.22 0.07
N LYS A 225 -15.78 3.25 -0.23
CA LYS A 225 -16.39 2.48 -1.33
C LYS A 225 -16.37 3.25 -2.65
N SER A 226 -16.26 4.57 -2.61
CA SER A 226 -16.09 5.42 -3.79
C SER A 226 -14.60 5.66 -4.01
N ARG A 227 -13.96 4.80 -4.82
CA ARG A 227 -12.51 4.90 -5.07
C ARG A 227 -12.08 6.26 -5.68
N SER A 228 -13.02 7.05 -6.20
CA SER A 228 -12.81 8.39 -6.75
C SER A 228 -12.71 9.51 -5.70
N SER A 229 -13.03 9.26 -4.43
CA SER A 229 -12.93 10.27 -3.35
C SER A 229 -11.61 10.20 -2.56
N VAL A 230 -10.75 9.24 -2.90
CA VAL A 230 -9.47 8.93 -2.24
C VAL A 230 -8.37 9.83 -2.84
N MET A 231 -7.70 10.63 -1.99
CA MET A 231 -6.64 11.54 -2.42
C MET A 231 -5.28 10.86 -2.47
N LEU A 232 -5.06 9.83 -1.65
CA LEU A 232 -3.83 9.04 -1.61
C LEU A 232 -4.12 7.58 -1.99
N SER A 233 -3.44 7.10 -3.03
CA SER A 233 -3.56 5.70 -3.46
C SER A 233 -3.35 4.72 -2.29
N TYR A 234 -4.03 3.56 -2.34
CA TYR A 234 -3.77 2.44 -1.41
C TYR A 234 -2.32 1.94 -1.46
N THR A 235 -1.60 2.26 -2.55
CA THR A 235 -0.19 1.94 -2.73
C THR A 235 0.77 3.02 -2.20
N PHE A 236 0.27 4.15 -1.69
CA PHE A 236 1.10 5.28 -1.23
C PHE A 236 2.07 4.85 -0.14
N LEU A 237 1.60 4.47 1.06
CA LEU A 237 2.48 4.01 2.14
C LEU A 237 3.33 2.78 1.76
N PRO A 238 2.77 1.74 1.09
CA PRO A 238 3.58 0.62 0.59
C PRO A 238 4.69 1.01 -0.41
N SER A 239 4.64 2.21 -1.00
CA SER A 239 5.68 2.74 -1.89
C SER A 239 6.73 3.61 -1.19
N MET A 240 6.50 3.96 0.08
CA MET A 240 7.42 4.76 0.89
C MET A 240 8.19 3.99 1.99
N PRO A 241 8.59 2.71 1.85
CA PRO A 241 9.45 2.07 2.85
C PRO A 241 10.76 2.82 3.08
N ALA A 242 11.32 2.72 4.29
CA ALA A 242 12.60 3.33 4.66
C ALA A 242 13.72 2.95 3.68
N LYS A 243 14.67 3.87 3.46
CA LYS A 243 15.76 3.70 2.48
C LYS A 243 16.53 2.40 2.68
N LYS A 244 16.79 1.98 3.93
CA LYS A 244 17.47 0.72 4.26
C LYS A 244 16.74 -0.52 3.69
N LEU A 245 15.42 -0.54 3.83
CA LEU A 245 14.56 -1.64 3.34
C LEU A 245 14.52 -1.68 1.81
N ARG A 246 14.42 -0.51 1.16
CA ARG A 246 14.48 -0.40 -0.30
C ARG A 246 15.81 -0.87 -0.86
N ASN A 247 16.91 -0.49 -0.23
CA ASN A 247 18.25 -0.91 -0.64
C ASN A 247 18.44 -2.43 -0.52
N ALA A 248 17.97 -3.03 0.58
CA ALA A 248 18.02 -4.49 0.74
C ALA A 248 17.18 -5.22 -0.31
N ALA A 249 15.93 -4.79 -0.52
CA ALA A 249 15.09 -5.38 -1.57
C ALA A 249 15.74 -5.24 -2.97
N ASN A 250 16.39 -4.12 -3.27
CA ASN A 250 17.11 -3.94 -4.54
C ASN A 250 18.28 -4.92 -4.69
N LYS A 251 19.08 -5.14 -3.63
CA LYS A 251 20.15 -6.15 -3.64
C LYS A 251 19.60 -7.57 -3.84
N MET A 252 18.53 -7.93 -3.14
CA MET A 252 17.88 -9.23 -3.28
C MET A 252 17.37 -9.46 -4.71
N LYS A 253 16.73 -8.45 -5.32
CA LYS A 253 16.28 -8.50 -6.72
C LYS A 253 17.43 -8.70 -7.69
N GLN A 254 18.56 -8.02 -7.49
CA GLN A 254 19.75 -8.20 -8.32
C GLN A 254 20.29 -9.63 -8.25
N ILE A 255 20.28 -10.25 -7.06
CA ILE A 255 20.70 -11.64 -6.89
C ILE A 255 19.72 -12.62 -7.56
N LEU A 256 18.40 -12.36 -7.46
CA LEU A 256 17.39 -13.22 -8.09
C LEU A 256 17.36 -13.10 -9.62
N GLY A 257 17.71 -11.94 -10.18
CA GLY A 257 17.58 -11.67 -11.61
C GLY A 257 16.12 -11.54 -12.05
N ASP A 258 15.72 -12.27 -13.09
CA ASP A 258 14.32 -12.35 -13.53
C ASP A 258 13.57 -13.41 -12.71
N TYR A 259 12.50 -13.00 -12.02
CA TYR A 259 11.72 -13.86 -11.13
C TYR A 259 10.23 -13.49 -11.12
N ASP A 260 9.42 -14.44 -10.69
CA ASP A 260 8.01 -14.25 -10.38
C ASP A 260 7.79 -14.42 -8.87
N ALA A 261 6.68 -13.93 -8.36
CA ALA A 261 6.38 -13.99 -6.94
C ALA A 261 4.96 -14.49 -6.66
N ILE A 262 4.82 -15.21 -5.55
CA ILE A 262 3.53 -15.49 -4.94
C ILE A 262 3.49 -15.00 -3.50
N HIS A 263 2.30 -14.55 -3.09
CA HIS A 263 1.97 -14.31 -1.69
C HIS A 263 0.97 -15.37 -1.21
N VAL A 264 1.29 -16.06 -0.13
CA VAL A 264 0.44 -17.10 0.45
C VAL A 264 0.10 -16.76 1.91
N ARG A 265 -1.12 -16.30 2.15
CA ARG A 265 -1.64 -16.02 3.49
C ARG A 265 -2.52 -17.16 3.97
N ARG A 266 -1.99 -17.99 4.86
CA ARG A 266 -2.65 -19.15 5.46
C ARG A 266 -2.84 -18.98 6.96
N GLY A 267 -1.76 -18.77 7.71
CA GLY A 267 -1.71 -18.96 9.16
C GLY A 267 -2.85 -18.33 9.98
N ASP A 268 -3.14 -17.04 9.79
CA ASP A 268 -4.19 -16.35 10.55
C ASP A 268 -5.61 -16.51 9.98
N LEU A 269 -5.73 -17.01 8.75
CA LEU A 269 -6.98 -17.14 8.01
C LEU A 269 -7.53 -18.57 8.00
N LEU A 270 -6.68 -19.58 8.17
CA LEU A 270 -7.08 -20.98 8.35
C LEU A 270 -7.60 -21.21 9.77
N LYS A 271 -8.72 -20.57 10.08
CA LYS A 271 -9.45 -20.73 11.33
C LYS A 271 -10.75 -21.47 11.06
N ASN A 272 -10.80 -22.71 11.48
CA ASN A 272 -12.01 -23.52 11.45
C ASN A 272 -12.72 -23.48 12.80
N ARG A 273 -14.05 -23.60 12.78
CA ARG A 273 -14.87 -23.88 13.97
C ARG A 273 -15.79 -25.06 13.69
N ARG A 274 -16.17 -25.79 14.73
CA ARG A 274 -17.26 -26.77 14.62
C ARG A 274 -18.60 -26.09 14.89
N ASP A 275 -19.60 -26.40 14.08
CA ASP A 275 -20.97 -25.99 14.37
C ASP A 275 -21.64 -26.92 15.40
N ARG A 276 -22.91 -26.67 15.71
CA ARG A 276 -23.70 -27.46 16.68
C ARG A 276 -23.85 -28.94 16.31
N PHE A 277 -23.55 -29.30 15.07
CA PHE A 277 -23.61 -30.67 14.56
C PHE A 277 -22.21 -31.29 14.41
N GLY A 278 -21.17 -30.61 14.88
CA GLY A 278 -19.78 -31.07 14.79
C GLY A 278 -19.13 -30.86 13.42
N VAL A 279 -19.83 -30.22 12.47
CA VAL A 279 -19.31 -30.00 11.11
C VAL A 279 -18.32 -28.85 11.12
N GLU A 280 -17.16 -29.04 10.51
CA GLU A 280 -16.18 -27.96 10.34
C GLU A 280 -16.69 -26.86 9.44
N ARG A 281 -16.42 -25.62 9.85
CA ARG A 281 -16.76 -24.42 9.10
C ARG A 281 -15.56 -23.50 9.01
N SER A 282 -15.37 -22.90 7.83
CA SER A 282 -14.37 -21.87 7.54
C SER A 282 -15.05 -20.57 7.08
N LEU A 283 -14.40 -19.44 7.32
CA LEU A 283 -14.77 -18.16 6.71
C LEU A 283 -14.26 -18.03 5.27
N HIS A 284 -13.28 -18.85 4.89
CA HIS A 284 -12.63 -18.90 3.57
C HIS A 284 -12.63 -20.37 3.13
N PRO A 285 -13.75 -20.87 2.57
CA PRO A 285 -13.96 -22.29 2.35
C PRO A 285 -12.96 -22.93 1.37
N HIS A 286 -12.41 -22.17 0.41
CA HIS A 286 -11.47 -22.69 -0.59
C HIS A 286 -10.00 -22.44 -0.24
N LEU A 287 -9.72 -21.58 0.75
CA LEU A 287 -8.36 -21.12 1.05
C LEU A 287 -7.37 -22.26 1.30
N ASP A 288 -7.73 -23.27 2.10
CA ASP A 288 -6.78 -24.36 2.40
C ASP A 288 -6.40 -25.11 1.12
N ARG A 289 -7.40 -25.57 0.38
CA ARG A 289 -7.22 -26.28 -0.90
C ARG A 289 -6.40 -25.46 -1.88
N ASP A 290 -6.84 -24.25 -2.19
CA ASP A 290 -6.26 -23.42 -3.27
C ASP A 290 -4.81 -22.99 -2.99
N THR A 291 -4.39 -23.03 -1.72
CA THR A 291 -3.03 -22.67 -1.31
C THR A 291 -2.15 -23.86 -0.94
N ARG A 292 -2.59 -25.10 -1.21
CA ARG A 292 -1.73 -26.28 -1.17
C ARG A 292 -0.82 -26.35 -2.40
N PRO A 293 0.40 -26.92 -2.30
CA PRO A 293 1.39 -26.90 -3.39
C PRO A 293 0.86 -27.42 -4.74
N GLU A 294 0.08 -28.50 -4.73
CA GLU A 294 -0.49 -29.13 -5.94
C GLU A 294 -1.49 -28.21 -6.65
N PHE A 295 -2.31 -27.47 -5.90
CA PHE A 295 -3.27 -26.51 -6.45
C PHE A 295 -2.59 -25.21 -6.88
N ILE A 296 -1.64 -24.70 -6.08
CA ILE A 296 -0.80 -23.57 -6.46
C ILE A 296 -0.12 -23.86 -7.80
N LYS A 297 0.50 -25.04 -7.94
CA LYS A 297 1.19 -25.47 -9.15
C LYS A 297 0.28 -25.47 -10.37
N LYS A 298 -0.94 -26.02 -10.25
CA LYS A 298 -1.96 -25.99 -11.31
C LYS A 298 -2.40 -24.55 -11.64
N ARG A 299 -2.66 -23.74 -10.63
CA ARG A 299 -3.20 -22.37 -10.77
C ARG A 299 -2.21 -21.44 -11.45
N ILE A 300 -0.96 -21.41 -10.98
CA ILE A 300 0.04 -20.45 -11.47
C ILE A 300 0.65 -20.82 -12.83
N ALA A 301 0.56 -22.08 -13.26
CA ALA A 301 1.06 -22.54 -14.56
C ALA A 301 0.42 -21.80 -15.76
N LYS A 302 -0.73 -21.17 -15.55
CA LYS A 302 -1.40 -20.31 -16.54
C LYS A 302 -0.61 -19.03 -16.86
N TRP A 303 0.26 -18.60 -15.94
CA TRP A 303 0.95 -17.30 -16.01
C TRP A 303 2.47 -17.44 -15.88
N ILE A 304 2.93 -18.43 -15.12
CA ILE A 304 4.34 -18.63 -14.80
C ILE A 304 4.79 -19.96 -15.41
N PRO A 305 5.59 -19.93 -16.49
CA PRO A 305 6.17 -21.13 -17.08
C PRO A 305 7.05 -21.94 -16.11
N PRO A 306 7.14 -23.28 -16.26
CA PRO A 306 8.11 -24.10 -15.54
C PRO A 306 9.56 -23.65 -15.75
N GLY A 307 10.43 -23.94 -14.78
CA GLY A 307 11.85 -23.60 -14.77
C GLY A 307 12.17 -22.21 -14.23
N ARG A 308 11.15 -21.36 -14.02
CA ARG A 308 11.31 -19.98 -13.53
C ARG A 308 11.59 -19.92 -12.04
N THR A 309 12.24 -18.83 -11.62
CA THR A 309 12.47 -18.51 -10.21
C THR A 309 11.19 -17.98 -9.59
N LEU A 310 10.76 -18.60 -8.49
CA LEU A 310 9.53 -18.29 -7.78
C LEU A 310 9.85 -17.83 -6.35
N PHE A 311 9.73 -16.53 -6.10
CA PHE A 311 9.85 -15.95 -4.77
C PHE A 311 8.53 -16.15 -3.99
N ILE A 312 8.60 -16.78 -2.82
CA ILE A 312 7.43 -17.10 -1.99
C ILE A 312 7.47 -16.28 -0.70
N ALA A 313 6.50 -15.36 -0.56
CA ALA A 313 6.22 -14.67 0.70
C ALA A 313 5.01 -15.32 1.36
N SER A 314 5.17 -15.83 2.59
CA SER A 314 4.11 -16.60 3.26
C SER A 314 4.16 -16.49 4.77
N ASN A 315 2.99 -16.63 5.40
CA ASN A 315 2.87 -16.84 6.85
C ASN A 315 2.51 -18.29 7.23
N GLU A 316 2.71 -19.23 6.32
CA GLU A 316 2.65 -20.66 6.60
C GLU A 316 3.76 -21.06 7.59
N ARG A 317 3.40 -21.89 8.57
CA ARG A 317 4.27 -22.24 9.70
C ARG A 317 4.96 -23.58 9.51
N THR A 318 4.38 -24.45 8.69
CA THR A 318 4.92 -25.79 8.43
C THR A 318 6.22 -25.67 7.61
N PRO A 319 7.38 -26.09 8.16
CA PRO A 319 8.64 -26.07 7.42
C PRO A 319 8.54 -26.93 6.15
N GLY A 320 9.10 -26.43 5.04
CA GLY A 320 9.11 -27.18 3.79
C GLY A 320 7.73 -27.36 3.13
N PHE A 321 6.67 -26.69 3.61
CA PHE A 321 5.31 -26.82 3.04
C PHE A 321 5.27 -26.61 1.51
N PHE A 322 6.04 -25.65 0.99
CA PHE A 322 6.09 -25.35 -0.44
C PHE A 322 7.15 -26.14 -1.22
N SER A 323 7.90 -27.04 -0.57
CA SER A 323 8.91 -27.86 -1.24
C SER A 323 8.38 -28.65 -2.46
N PRO A 324 7.13 -29.14 -2.51
CA PRO A 324 6.64 -29.85 -3.70
C PRO A 324 6.53 -28.97 -4.96
N LEU A 325 6.68 -27.64 -4.86
CA LEU A 325 6.76 -26.75 -6.03
C LEU A 325 8.12 -26.79 -6.74
N SER A 326 9.15 -27.36 -6.09
CA SER A 326 10.53 -27.41 -6.60
C SER A 326 10.72 -28.32 -7.82
N ASP A 327 9.77 -29.22 -8.08
CA ASP A 327 9.76 -30.06 -9.29
C ASP A 327 9.54 -29.23 -10.57
N LYS A 328 8.92 -28.05 -10.47
CA LYS A 328 8.64 -27.16 -11.60
C LYS A 328 9.29 -25.79 -11.49
N TYR A 329 9.65 -25.31 -10.30
CA TYR A 329 10.13 -23.94 -10.10
C TYR A 329 11.38 -23.89 -9.22
N LYS A 330 12.24 -22.90 -9.46
CA LYS A 330 13.38 -22.61 -8.59
C LYS A 330 12.88 -21.75 -7.42
N LEU A 331 12.75 -22.33 -6.24
CA LEU A 331 12.12 -21.66 -5.10
C LEU A 331 13.09 -20.67 -4.43
N ALA A 332 12.60 -19.48 -4.13
CA ALA A 332 13.32 -18.47 -3.37
C ALA A 332 12.47 -17.95 -2.21
N TYR A 333 13.11 -17.70 -1.08
CA TYR A 333 12.51 -17.21 0.15
C TYR A 333 13.36 -16.09 0.75
N SER A 334 12.75 -15.28 1.62
CA SER A 334 13.48 -14.24 2.37
C SER A 334 14.66 -14.81 3.16
N SER A 335 14.55 -16.04 3.69
CA SER A 335 15.62 -16.73 4.41
C SER A 335 16.87 -17.03 3.57
N ASN A 336 16.77 -17.06 2.23
CA ASN A 336 17.94 -17.23 1.36
C ASN A 336 18.85 -15.97 1.34
N PHE A 337 18.40 -14.86 1.94
CA PHE A 337 19.09 -13.56 1.94
C PHE A 337 19.48 -13.10 3.35
N SER A 338 19.71 -14.03 4.28
CA SER A 338 20.04 -13.73 5.68
C SER A 338 21.19 -12.72 5.82
N SER A 339 22.26 -12.87 5.04
CA SER A 339 23.42 -11.94 5.03
C SER A 339 23.06 -10.49 4.68
N ILE A 340 21.95 -10.26 3.98
CA ILE A 340 21.43 -8.92 3.68
C ILE A 340 20.48 -8.46 4.77
N LEU A 341 19.61 -9.36 5.24
CA LEU A 341 18.45 -9.02 6.07
C LEU A 341 18.77 -8.95 7.58
N GLU A 342 19.69 -9.77 8.09
CA GLU A 342 19.99 -9.85 9.53
C GLU A 342 20.44 -8.50 10.11
N SER A 343 21.17 -7.71 9.33
CA SER A 343 21.66 -6.39 9.75
C SER A 343 20.63 -5.26 9.73
N ILE A 344 19.45 -5.49 9.13
CA ILE A 344 18.46 -4.42 8.91
C ILE A 344 17.05 -4.73 9.43
N ILE A 345 16.73 -6.02 9.64
CA ILE A 345 15.41 -6.49 10.09
C ILE A 345 15.43 -6.71 11.60
N GLU A 346 14.82 -5.78 12.31
CA GLU A 346 14.63 -5.81 13.76
C GLU A 346 13.29 -6.47 14.13
N ASN A 347 12.27 -6.34 13.27
CA ASN A 347 10.91 -6.84 13.52
C ASN A 347 10.21 -7.33 12.23
N ASN A 348 9.10 -8.05 12.40
CA ASN A 348 8.38 -8.66 11.28
C ASN A 348 7.70 -7.65 10.34
N TYR A 349 7.47 -6.40 10.77
CA TYR A 349 6.92 -5.37 9.86
C TYR A 349 7.96 -4.96 8.82
N GLN A 350 9.22 -4.79 9.24
CA GLN A 350 10.31 -4.50 8.31
C GLN A 350 10.51 -5.64 7.30
N LEU A 351 10.47 -6.91 7.76
CA LEU A 351 10.54 -8.07 6.88
C LEU A 351 9.41 -8.05 5.85
N PHE A 352 8.18 -7.85 6.32
CA PHE A 352 7.00 -7.78 5.47
C PHE A 352 7.07 -6.63 4.46
N MET A 353 7.67 -5.49 4.81
CA MET A 353 7.89 -4.38 3.88
C MET A 353 8.92 -4.73 2.79
N VAL A 354 9.99 -5.45 3.14
CA VAL A 354 10.95 -5.96 2.15
C VAL A 354 10.29 -6.97 1.23
N GLU A 355 9.51 -7.92 1.75
CA GLU A 355 8.77 -8.90 0.95
C GLU A 355 7.79 -8.22 0.00
N ARG A 356 7.09 -7.16 0.43
CA ARG A 356 6.24 -6.36 -0.46
C ARG A 356 7.02 -5.71 -1.60
N LEU A 357 8.22 -5.21 -1.34
CA LEU A 357 9.11 -4.66 -2.36
C LEU A 357 9.60 -5.74 -3.34
N MET A 358 9.89 -6.94 -2.85
CA MET A 358 10.21 -8.10 -3.69
C MET A 358 9.03 -8.49 -4.58
N MET A 359 7.83 -8.63 -4.02
CA MET A 359 6.64 -8.98 -4.81
C MET A 359 6.31 -7.92 -5.86
N ARG A 360 6.48 -6.63 -5.54
CA ARG A 360 6.27 -5.53 -6.50
C ARG A 360 7.31 -5.49 -7.62
N GLY A 361 8.52 -6.00 -7.38
CA GLY A 361 9.58 -6.07 -8.38
C GLY A 361 9.52 -7.29 -9.29
N ALA A 362 8.62 -8.24 -9.02
CA ALA A 362 8.49 -9.46 -9.78
C ALA A 362 7.87 -9.22 -11.17
N LYS A 363 8.21 -10.07 -12.15
CA LYS A 363 7.61 -10.04 -13.49
C LYS A 363 6.11 -10.35 -13.43
N THR A 364 5.76 -11.45 -12.74
CA THR A 364 4.38 -11.83 -12.42
C THR A 364 4.23 -11.91 -10.92
N PHE A 365 3.16 -11.33 -10.38
CA PHE A 365 2.83 -11.41 -8.96
C PHE A 365 1.43 -11.99 -8.76
N VAL A 366 1.35 -13.15 -8.10
CA VAL A 366 0.09 -13.81 -7.76
C VAL A 366 -0.19 -13.69 -6.26
N LYS A 367 -1.32 -13.09 -5.92
CA LYS A 367 -1.76 -12.89 -4.53
C LYS A 367 -2.54 -14.09 -4.02
N THR A 368 -2.70 -14.19 -2.70
CA THR A 368 -3.56 -15.21 -2.10
C THR A 368 -5.03 -15.01 -2.50
N MET A 369 -5.53 -13.79 -2.36
CA MET A 369 -6.92 -13.41 -2.60
C MET A 369 -6.97 -12.06 -3.35
N ARG A 370 -8.09 -11.81 -4.04
CA ARG A 370 -8.29 -10.61 -4.85
C ARG A 370 -8.41 -9.35 -4.00
N GLU A 371 -7.69 -8.29 -4.37
CA GLU A 371 -7.84 -6.95 -3.76
C GLU A 371 -8.26 -5.90 -4.80
N PHE A 372 -7.73 -6.01 -6.02
CA PHE A 372 -8.07 -5.20 -7.18
C PHE A 372 -8.48 -6.07 -8.36
N ASP A 373 -9.20 -5.48 -9.32
CA ASP A 373 -9.85 -6.23 -10.40
C ASP A 373 -8.85 -6.97 -11.31
N ASN A 374 -7.65 -6.40 -11.46
CA ASN A 374 -6.57 -6.96 -12.29
C ASN A 374 -5.60 -7.87 -11.51
N ASP A 375 -5.89 -8.21 -10.24
CA ASP A 375 -5.02 -9.09 -9.46
C ASP A 375 -5.07 -10.53 -9.98
N LEU A 376 -3.91 -11.15 -10.13
CA LEU A 376 -3.80 -12.60 -10.25
C LEU A 376 -3.92 -13.22 -8.86
N THR A 377 -4.73 -14.26 -8.70
CA THR A 377 -5.02 -14.85 -7.38
C THR A 377 -4.91 -16.37 -7.37
N LEU A 378 -4.46 -16.89 -6.23
CA LEU A 378 -4.45 -18.31 -5.92
C LEU A 378 -5.87 -18.81 -5.59
N CYS A 379 -6.57 -18.05 -4.75
CA CYS A 379 -7.92 -18.37 -4.29
C CYS A 379 -8.93 -17.35 -4.85
N ASP A 380 -10.13 -17.84 -5.17
CA ASP A 380 -11.25 -17.02 -5.65
C ASP A 380 -12.14 -16.51 -4.48
N ASP A 381 -11.85 -16.92 -3.24
CA ASP A 381 -12.51 -16.39 -2.04
C ASP A 381 -12.29 -14.87 -1.88
N PRO A 382 -13.30 -14.15 -1.35
CA PRO A 382 -13.16 -12.73 -1.06
C PRO A 382 -12.15 -12.49 0.07
N LYS A 383 -11.24 -11.52 -0.13
CA LYS A 383 -10.24 -11.09 0.89
C LYS A 383 -10.87 -10.68 2.23
N LYS A 384 -12.06 -10.08 2.21
CA LYS A 384 -12.81 -9.75 3.41
C LYS A 384 -13.79 -10.89 3.70
N ASN A 385 -13.76 -11.43 4.91
CA ASN A 385 -14.74 -12.43 5.32
C ASN A 385 -16.16 -11.84 5.23
N THR A 386 -17.10 -12.63 4.75
CA THR A 386 -18.53 -12.29 4.68
C THR A 386 -19.23 -12.47 6.03
N LYS A 387 -18.49 -12.91 7.06
CA LYS A 387 -18.99 -13.43 8.34
C LYS A 387 -19.89 -14.67 8.20
N VAL A 388 -20.01 -15.22 7.01
CA VAL A 388 -20.76 -16.44 6.73
C VAL A 388 -19.80 -17.62 6.83
N TRP A 389 -20.10 -18.54 7.73
CA TRP A 389 -19.31 -19.73 7.99
C TRP A 389 -19.79 -20.87 7.10
N GLN A 390 -18.91 -21.35 6.23
CA GLN A 390 -19.22 -22.30 5.15
C GLN A 390 -18.44 -23.60 5.34
N ILE A 391 -18.89 -24.68 4.68
CA ILE A 391 -18.17 -25.96 4.71
C ILE A 391 -16.86 -25.77 3.91
N PRO A 392 -15.69 -26.14 4.47
CA PRO A 392 -14.43 -26.12 3.73
C PRO A 392 -14.49 -27.06 2.52
N VAL A 393 -13.86 -26.65 1.42
CA VAL A 393 -13.74 -27.44 0.20
C VAL A 393 -12.31 -27.94 0.10
N TYR A 394 -12.15 -29.24 -0.08
CA TYR A 394 -10.84 -29.90 -0.13
C TYR A 394 -10.56 -30.59 -1.48
N THR A 395 -11.60 -30.81 -2.30
CA THR A 395 -11.50 -31.48 -3.60
C THR A 395 -11.64 -30.49 -4.76
N ASP A 396 -11.29 -30.94 -5.98
CA ASP A 396 -11.38 -30.18 -7.24
C ASP A 396 -12.85 -30.04 -7.75
N ASP A 397 -13.83 -30.64 -7.06
CA ASP A 397 -15.23 -30.77 -7.49
C ASP A 397 -16.04 -29.46 -7.49
#